data_AF-A0A937AWW3-F1
#
_entry.id   AF-A0A937AWW3-F1
#
_cell.length_a   1.000
_cell.length_b   1.000
_cell.length_c   1.000
_cell.angle_alpha   90.00
_cell.angle_beta   90.00
_cell.angle_gamma   90.00
#
_symmetry.space_group_name_H-M   'P 1'
#
loop_
_entity.id
_entity.type
_entity.pdbx_description
1 polymer ?
#
loop_
_entity_poly.entity_id
_entity_poly.type
_entity_poly.pdbx_seq_one_letter_code
_entity_poly.pdbx_strand_id
1 'polypeptide(L)'
;FMLRQLFSFWITVGGTLVAMIVIGVVFRQRLQKFYQRLEDRFLQNLHERELLEQNKTQSHLSPWDAHLTHYKISPHAGFIGKTLEELQWRETYGINIAFIERGNHVMFAPARTEKIFPFDNIGVIGTDQQMLEFGKIMVPYVEDADSEKELVELEKIVVDEHTRLKGLTIRESGIREKTNGLVVGIERKGERILNPSSFTQLEWDDIVWIVGNRKKIQQLYHP
;
A
#
# COMPACT_ATOMS: atom_id res chain seq x y z
N PHE A 1 55.51 51.54 -31.59
CA PHE A 1 54.83 50.24 -31.67
C PHE A 1 53.95 49.97 -30.44
N MET A 2 54.43 50.24 -29.21
CA MET A 2 53.70 49.97 -27.95
C MET A 2 52.34 50.67 -27.75
N LEU A 3 52.13 51.88 -28.31
CA LEU A 3 50.89 52.64 -28.07
C LEU A 3 49.65 52.07 -28.80
N ARG A 4 49.80 51.42 -29.98
CA ARG A 4 48.64 50.82 -30.69
C ARG A 4 48.08 49.57 -30.00
N GLN A 5 48.92 48.85 -29.26
CA GLN A 5 48.51 47.63 -28.54
C GLN A 5 47.69 47.97 -27.27
N LEU A 6 48.00 49.08 -26.59
CA LEU A 6 47.24 49.56 -25.43
C LEU A 6 45.86 50.09 -25.81
N PHE A 7 45.73 50.81 -26.93
CA PHE A 7 44.41 51.23 -27.43
C PHE A 7 43.50 50.04 -27.77
N SER A 8 44.04 48.99 -28.39
CA SER A 8 43.29 47.75 -28.64
C SER A 8 42.88 47.04 -27.34
N PHE A 9 43.69 47.12 -26.28
CA PHE A 9 43.39 46.49 -25.00
C PHE A 9 42.20 47.17 -24.29
N TRP A 10 42.18 48.50 -24.21
CA TRP A 10 41.08 49.25 -23.58
C TRP A 10 39.76 49.10 -24.33
N ILE A 11 39.79 49.00 -25.66
CA ILE A 11 38.59 48.76 -26.48
C ILE A 11 38.03 47.35 -26.21
N THR A 12 38.88 46.33 -26.12
CA THR A 12 38.44 44.96 -25.80
C THR A 12 37.87 44.86 -24.39
N VAL A 13 38.51 45.47 -23.40
CA VAL A 13 38.01 45.50 -22.01
C VAL A 13 36.67 46.23 -21.92
N GLY A 14 36.55 47.39 -22.57
CA GLY A 14 35.29 48.14 -22.63
C GLY A 14 34.16 47.36 -23.31
N GLY A 15 34.46 46.74 -24.47
CA GLY A 15 33.49 45.89 -25.19
C GLY A 15 33.03 44.69 -24.37
N THR A 16 33.94 44.04 -23.65
CA THR A 16 33.65 42.88 -22.81
C THR A 16 32.79 43.27 -21.60
N LEU A 17 33.06 44.43 -21.00
CA LEU A 17 32.26 44.98 -19.90
C LEU A 17 30.82 45.25 -20.34
N VAL A 18 30.63 45.89 -21.50
CA VAL A 18 29.30 46.16 -22.07
C VAL A 18 28.57 44.85 -22.38
N ALA A 19 29.26 43.87 -22.98
CA ALA A 19 28.67 42.56 -23.26
C ALA A 19 28.24 41.83 -21.97
N MET A 20 29.06 41.87 -20.91
CA MET A 20 28.71 41.28 -19.61
C MET A 20 27.48 41.96 -18.99
N ILE A 21 27.37 43.28 -19.09
CA ILE A 21 26.19 44.02 -18.60
C ILE A 21 24.94 43.59 -19.36
N VAL A 22 25.00 43.51 -20.69
CA VAL A 22 23.86 43.08 -21.53
C VAL A 22 23.45 41.64 -21.20
N ILE A 23 24.41 40.73 -21.07
CA ILE A 23 24.15 39.33 -20.68
C ILE A 23 23.50 39.26 -19.30
N GLY A 24 24.00 40.03 -18.33
CA GLY A 24 23.45 40.10 -16.98
C GLY A 24 21.99 40.59 -16.96
N VAL A 25 21.67 41.62 -17.76
CA VAL A 25 20.29 42.13 -17.88
C VAL A 25 19.36 41.09 -18.49
N VAL A 26 19.78 40.42 -19.57
CA VAL A 26 18.99 39.37 -20.22
C VAL A 26 18.77 38.17 -19.29
N PHE A 27 19.82 37.77 -18.55
CA PHE A 27 19.76 36.68 -17.59
C PHE A 27 18.81 37.00 -16.43
N ARG A 28 18.84 38.24 -15.91
CA ARG A 28 17.92 38.70 -14.87
C ARG A 28 16.45 38.59 -15.31
N GLN A 29 16.13 39.00 -16.53
CA GLN A 29 14.77 38.90 -17.07
C GLN A 29 14.30 37.44 -17.22
N ARG A 30 15.21 36.54 -17.61
CA ARG A 30 14.91 35.10 -17.71
C ARG A 30 14.68 34.47 -16.33
N LEU A 31 15.52 34.84 -15.37
CA LEU A 31 15.48 34.29 -14.02
C LEU A 31 14.20 34.71 -13.29
N GLN A 32 13.77 35.98 -13.40
CA GLN A 32 12.50 36.44 -12.83
C GLN A 32 11.29 35.65 -13.36
N LYS A 33 11.23 35.42 -14.68
CA LYS A 33 10.16 34.59 -15.29
C LYS A 33 10.24 33.10 -14.92
N PHE A 34 11.41 32.64 -14.50
CA PHE A 34 11.58 31.27 -14.00
C PHE A 34 11.12 31.14 -12.55
N TYR A 35 11.47 32.11 -11.70
CA TYR A 35 11.00 32.19 -10.31
C TYR A 35 9.49 32.28 -10.22
N GLN A 36 8.84 33.16 -10.99
CA GLN A 36 7.38 33.27 -11.00
C GLN A 36 6.71 31.95 -11.37
N ARG A 37 7.23 31.23 -12.39
CA ARG A 37 6.70 29.92 -12.78
C ARG A 37 6.91 28.83 -11.73
N LEU A 38 7.99 28.91 -10.94
CA LEU A 38 8.23 27.99 -9.83
C LEU A 38 7.28 28.30 -8.67
N GLU A 39 7.09 29.57 -8.35
CA GLU A 39 6.19 30.03 -7.29
C GLU A 39 4.74 29.69 -7.61
N ASP A 40 4.28 29.96 -8.83
CA ASP A 40 2.93 29.62 -9.28
C ASP A 40 2.67 28.11 -9.16
N ARG A 41 3.62 27.28 -9.61
CA ARG A 41 3.49 25.81 -9.52
C ARG A 41 3.56 25.29 -8.09
N PHE A 42 4.41 25.89 -7.25
CA PHE A 42 4.56 25.48 -5.87
C PHE A 42 3.33 25.86 -5.04
N LEU A 43 2.81 27.08 -5.22
CA LEU A 43 1.59 27.55 -4.57
C LEU A 43 0.35 26.79 -5.06
N GLN A 44 0.25 26.48 -6.36
CA GLN A 44 -0.83 25.63 -6.89
C GLN A 44 -0.77 24.22 -6.29
N ASN A 45 0.41 23.59 -6.24
CA ASN A 45 0.56 22.24 -5.68
C ASN A 45 0.34 22.19 -4.15
N LEU A 46 0.73 23.23 -3.42
CA LEU A 46 0.46 23.34 -1.98
C LEU A 46 -1.03 23.52 -1.73
N HIS A 47 -1.67 24.45 -2.44
CA HIS A 47 -3.12 24.64 -2.32
C HIS A 47 -3.90 23.40 -2.74
N GLU A 48 -3.50 22.66 -3.77
CA GLU A 48 -4.17 21.40 -4.13
C GLU A 48 -4.10 20.37 -3.02
N ARG A 49 -2.95 20.18 -2.39
CA ARG A 49 -2.82 19.24 -1.27
C ARG A 49 -3.62 19.69 -0.06
N GLU A 50 -3.55 20.97 0.30
CA GLU A 50 -4.24 21.54 1.45
C GLU A 50 -5.77 21.60 1.23
N LEU A 51 -6.24 21.90 0.01
CA LEU A 51 -7.65 21.81 -0.39
C LEU A 51 -8.14 20.37 -0.42
N LEU A 52 -7.33 19.40 -0.86
CA LEU A 52 -7.71 17.99 -0.84
C LEU A 52 -7.76 17.44 0.60
N GLU A 53 -6.90 17.91 1.50
CA GLU A 53 -6.90 17.55 2.93
C GLU A 53 -8.05 18.25 3.69
N GLN A 54 -8.31 19.54 3.43
CA GLN A 54 -9.44 20.27 4.00
C GLN A 54 -10.79 19.77 3.48
N ASN A 55 -10.93 19.47 2.18
CA ASN A 55 -12.18 18.91 1.63
C ASN A 55 -12.45 17.48 2.12
N LYS A 56 -11.40 16.69 2.43
CA LYS A 56 -11.55 15.35 3.03
C LYS A 56 -11.94 15.39 4.51
N THR A 57 -11.65 16.48 5.22
CA THR A 57 -11.78 16.55 6.69
C THR A 57 -12.87 17.52 7.16
N GLN A 58 -13.26 18.50 6.34
CA GLN A 58 -14.14 19.61 6.74
C GLN A 58 -14.98 20.14 5.57
N SER A 59 -15.88 19.35 4.99
CA SER A 59 -16.96 19.94 4.19
C SER A 59 -18.03 20.50 5.14
N HIS A 60 -17.96 21.80 5.46
CA HIS A 60 -18.94 22.48 6.30
C HIS A 60 -20.29 22.53 5.58
N LEU A 61 -21.23 21.65 5.93
CA LEU A 61 -22.53 21.56 5.26
C LEU A 61 -23.55 22.47 5.96
N SER A 62 -23.44 23.80 5.77
CA SER A 62 -24.53 24.77 6.00
C SER A 62 -25.03 24.88 7.50
N PRO A 63 -26.05 25.70 7.88
CA PRO A 63 -26.23 26.35 9.20
C PRO A 63 -26.34 25.51 10.49
N TRP A 64 -26.20 24.19 10.40
CA TRP A 64 -26.55 23.22 11.45
C TRP A 64 -25.33 22.61 12.15
N ASP A 65 -24.13 23.17 11.93
CA ASP A 65 -22.84 22.67 12.45
C ASP A 65 -22.62 21.17 12.17
N ALA A 66 -23.05 20.70 11.00
CA ALA A 66 -22.87 19.32 10.56
C ALA A 66 -21.69 19.19 9.58
N HIS A 67 -20.86 18.18 9.82
CA HIS A 67 -19.66 17.89 9.03
C HIS A 67 -19.71 16.48 8.46
N LEU A 68 -19.06 16.30 7.32
CA LEU A 68 -18.81 15.01 6.72
C LEU A 68 -17.41 14.53 7.14
N THR A 69 -17.34 13.40 7.83
CA THR A 69 -16.07 12.76 8.23
C THR A 69 -15.98 11.36 7.66
N HIS A 70 -14.75 10.98 7.30
CA HIS A 70 -14.46 9.71 6.68
C HIS A 70 -13.86 8.75 7.72
N TYR A 71 -14.36 7.53 7.78
CA TYR A 71 -13.81 6.46 8.62
C TYR A 71 -13.45 5.24 7.78
N LYS A 72 -12.23 4.75 7.93
CA LYS A 72 -11.82 3.45 7.39
C LYS A 72 -12.10 2.37 8.42
N ILE A 73 -12.92 1.39 8.05
CA ILE A 73 -13.32 0.30 8.95
C ILE A 73 -12.17 -0.68 9.14
N SER A 74 -11.74 -0.87 10.39
CA SER A 74 -10.75 -1.87 10.77
C SER A 74 -11.31 -3.29 10.59
N PRO A 75 -10.52 -4.28 10.10
CA PRO A 75 -10.91 -5.68 10.02
C PRO A 75 -11.20 -6.33 11.38
N HIS A 76 -10.83 -5.67 12.48
CA HIS A 76 -11.07 -6.13 13.85
C HIS A 76 -12.26 -5.43 14.53
N ALA A 77 -13.00 -4.58 13.79
CA ALA A 77 -14.19 -3.93 14.33
C ALA A 77 -15.28 -4.95 14.69
N GLY A 78 -15.80 -4.90 15.92
CA GLY A 78 -16.80 -5.85 16.44
C GLY A 78 -18.19 -5.75 15.79
N PHE A 79 -18.38 -4.80 14.88
CA PHE A 79 -19.62 -4.59 14.13
C PHE A 79 -19.54 -5.07 12.67
N ILE A 80 -18.43 -5.68 12.25
CA ILE A 80 -18.28 -6.23 10.90
C ILE A 80 -19.37 -7.26 10.59
N GLY A 81 -19.91 -7.20 9.38
CA GLY A 81 -20.91 -8.13 8.86
C GLY A 81 -22.35 -7.81 9.28
N LYS A 82 -22.54 -6.84 10.19
CA LYS A 82 -23.87 -6.34 10.57
C LYS A 82 -24.39 -5.33 9.56
N THR A 83 -25.71 -5.30 9.43
CA THR A 83 -26.44 -4.33 8.61
C THR A 83 -26.56 -2.98 9.30
N LEU A 84 -26.75 -1.90 8.54
CA LEU A 84 -27.01 -0.57 9.12
C LEU A 84 -28.24 -0.55 10.03
N GLU A 85 -29.25 -1.39 9.75
CA GLU A 85 -30.43 -1.58 10.60
C GLU A 85 -30.09 -2.20 11.95
N GLU A 86 -29.28 -3.26 11.98
CA GLU A 86 -28.84 -3.90 13.23
C GLU A 86 -27.92 -3.00 14.05
N LEU A 87 -27.18 -2.11 13.38
CA LEU A 87 -26.24 -1.19 14.02
C LEU A 87 -26.92 0.02 14.64
N GLN A 88 -28.09 0.42 14.11
CA GLN A 88 -28.89 1.53 14.62
C GLN A 88 -28.06 2.80 14.84
N TRP A 89 -27.08 3.07 13.98
CA TRP A 89 -26.13 4.16 14.20
C TRP A 89 -26.78 5.54 14.17
N ARG A 90 -27.86 5.68 13.38
CA ARG A 90 -28.67 6.91 13.36
C ARG A 90 -29.40 7.14 14.67
N GLU A 91 -29.99 6.09 15.22
CA GLU A 91 -30.77 6.16 16.46
C GLU A 91 -29.86 6.28 17.69
N THR A 92 -28.71 5.60 17.67
CA THR A 92 -27.77 5.52 18.80
C THR A 92 -26.85 6.73 18.88
N TYR A 93 -26.30 7.18 17.75
CA TYR A 93 -25.30 8.24 17.69
C TYR A 93 -25.81 9.53 17.01
N GLY A 94 -27.00 9.51 16.41
CA GLY A 94 -27.54 10.66 15.68
C GLY A 94 -26.86 10.93 14.34
N ILE A 95 -26.02 10.00 13.85
CA ILE A 95 -25.24 10.16 12.62
C ILE A 95 -25.94 9.55 11.40
N ASN A 96 -25.58 10.01 10.21
CA ASN A 96 -26.06 9.44 8.96
C ASN A 96 -24.90 9.00 8.07
N ILE A 97 -25.03 7.83 7.46
CA ILE A 97 -24.07 7.35 6.47
C ILE A 97 -24.42 7.97 5.11
N ALA A 98 -23.55 8.83 4.61
CA ALA A 98 -23.68 9.49 3.31
C ALA A 98 -23.31 8.57 2.17
N PHE A 99 -22.22 7.81 2.33
CA PHE A 99 -21.78 6.83 1.36
C PHE A 99 -20.90 5.74 1.99
N ILE A 100 -20.79 4.62 1.29
CA ILE A 100 -19.83 3.56 1.56
C ILE A 100 -19.00 3.36 0.29
N GLU A 101 -17.70 3.53 0.40
CA GLU A 101 -16.73 3.20 -0.64
C GLU A 101 -16.09 1.85 -0.32
N ARG A 102 -16.24 0.89 -1.24
CA ARG A 102 -15.75 -0.48 -1.14
C ARG A 102 -14.94 -0.80 -2.39
N GLY A 103 -13.61 -0.79 -2.25
CA GLY A 103 -12.69 -0.92 -3.38
C GLY A 103 -12.91 0.22 -4.38
N ASN A 104 -13.34 -0.10 -5.60
CA ASN A 104 -13.58 0.89 -6.66
C ASN A 104 -15.06 1.30 -6.81
N HIS A 105 -15.92 0.89 -5.88
CA HIS A 105 -17.36 1.15 -5.94
C HIS A 105 -17.78 2.06 -4.79
N VAL A 106 -18.53 3.13 -5.12
CA VAL A 106 -19.10 4.05 -4.14
C VAL A 106 -20.62 3.92 -4.17
N MET A 107 -21.21 3.62 -3.00
CA MET A 107 -22.64 3.53 -2.79
C MET A 107 -23.09 4.74 -1.99
N PHE A 108 -23.80 5.67 -2.64
CA PHE A 108 -24.41 6.82 -1.96
C PHE A 108 -25.71 6.41 -1.27
N ALA A 109 -25.97 6.99 -0.10
CA ALA A 109 -27.15 6.74 0.71
C ALA A 109 -27.48 5.24 0.83
N PRO A 110 -26.59 4.44 1.46
CA PRO A 110 -26.76 3.00 1.55
C PRO A 110 -28.09 2.63 2.22
N ALA A 111 -28.69 1.53 1.74
CA ALA A 111 -29.93 1.02 2.30
C ALA A 111 -29.71 0.46 3.72
N ARG A 112 -30.78 0.38 4.51
CA ARG A 112 -30.73 -0.16 5.89
C ARG A 112 -30.23 -1.60 5.95
N THR A 113 -30.46 -2.37 4.89
CA THR A 113 -30.02 -3.76 4.73
C THR A 113 -28.54 -3.89 4.32
N GLU A 114 -27.86 -2.78 4.01
CA GLU A 114 -26.46 -2.81 3.62
C GLU A 114 -25.57 -3.17 4.80
N LYS A 115 -24.58 -4.03 4.56
CA LYS A 115 -23.65 -4.52 5.57
C LYS A 115 -22.36 -3.74 5.54
N ILE A 116 -21.76 -3.58 6.72
CA ILE A 116 -20.42 -3.03 6.87
C ILE A 116 -19.37 -4.14 6.78
N PHE A 117 -18.37 -3.95 5.93
CA PHE A 117 -17.28 -4.89 5.74
C PHE A 117 -15.93 -4.30 6.16
N PRO A 118 -14.92 -5.17 6.40
CA PRO A 118 -13.55 -4.72 6.59
C PRO A 118 -13.08 -3.82 5.44
N PHE A 119 -12.31 -2.79 5.77
CA PHE A 119 -11.71 -1.85 4.82
C PHE A 119 -12.69 -0.96 4.05
N ASP A 120 -13.99 -1.01 4.36
CA ASP A 120 -14.93 -0.01 3.86
C ASP A 120 -14.48 1.39 4.30
N ASN A 121 -14.53 2.36 3.40
CA ASN A 121 -14.44 3.78 3.75
C ASN A 121 -15.86 4.33 3.81
N ILE A 122 -16.30 4.72 4.99
CA ILE A 122 -17.64 5.28 5.19
C ILE A 122 -17.56 6.80 5.33
N GLY A 123 -18.43 7.50 4.60
CA GLY A 123 -18.69 8.92 4.79
C GLY A 123 -19.83 9.11 5.77
N VAL A 124 -19.58 9.79 6.87
CA VAL A 124 -20.54 9.98 7.97
C VAL A 124 -20.87 11.47 8.11
N ILE A 125 -22.15 11.81 8.26
CA ILE A 125 -22.63 13.17 8.50
C ILE A 125 -23.18 13.25 9.92
N GLY A 126 -22.68 14.22 10.69
CA GLY A 126 -23.11 14.50 12.05
C GLY A 126 -22.46 15.78 12.58
N THR A 127 -22.83 16.20 13.78
CA THR A 127 -22.14 17.29 14.49
C THR A 127 -20.83 16.79 15.12
N ASP A 128 -19.94 17.71 15.47
CA ASP A 128 -18.66 17.37 16.13
C ASP A 128 -18.85 16.46 17.36
N GLN A 129 -19.89 16.73 18.18
CA GLN A 129 -20.18 15.92 19.36
C GLN A 129 -20.63 14.50 18.99
N GLN A 130 -21.45 14.34 17.95
CA GLN A 130 -21.89 13.03 17.47
C GLN A 130 -20.72 12.23 16.89
N MET A 131 -19.85 12.90 16.14
CA MET A 131 -18.64 12.31 15.57
C MET A 131 -17.64 11.88 16.64
N LEU A 132 -17.53 12.63 17.73
CA LEU A 132 -16.70 12.25 18.86
C LEU A 132 -17.19 10.97 19.54
N GLU A 133 -18.50 10.84 19.77
CA GLU A 133 -19.08 9.62 20.36
C GLU A 133 -18.97 8.42 19.40
N PHE A 134 -19.26 8.64 18.11
CA PHE A 134 -19.14 7.60 17.08
C PHE A 134 -17.69 7.17 16.85
N GLY A 135 -16.74 8.09 16.95
CA GLY A 135 -15.31 7.79 16.84
C GLY A 135 -14.80 6.82 17.91
N LYS A 136 -15.44 6.74 19.09
CA LYS A 136 -15.03 5.82 20.17
C LYS A 136 -15.20 4.36 19.81
N ILE A 137 -16.18 4.02 18.95
CA ILE A 137 -16.39 2.64 18.50
C ILE A 137 -15.51 2.28 17.29
N MET A 138 -14.87 3.26 16.67
CA MET A 138 -13.96 3.04 15.56
C MET A 138 -12.61 2.58 16.09
N VAL A 139 -12.34 1.29 15.95
CA VAL A 139 -11.02 0.73 16.29
C VAL A 139 -10.01 1.29 15.27
N PRO A 140 -8.93 1.97 15.73
CA PRO A 140 -7.91 2.46 14.81
C PRO A 140 -7.35 1.28 14.01
N TYR A 141 -7.39 1.41 12.68
CA TYR A 141 -6.72 0.47 11.80
C TYR A 141 -5.22 0.74 11.89
N VAL A 142 -4.53 0.03 12.79
CA VAL A 142 -3.08 -0.06 12.77
C VAL A 142 -2.75 -1.16 11.77
N GLU A 143 -2.08 -0.81 10.67
CA GLU A 143 -1.42 -1.82 9.86
C GLU A 143 -0.36 -2.46 10.75
N ASP A 144 -0.59 -3.69 11.19
CA ASP A 144 0.44 -4.50 11.84
C ASP A 144 1.59 -4.69 10.85
N ALA A 145 2.53 -3.76 10.87
CA ALA A 145 3.76 -3.78 10.07
C ALA A 145 4.68 -4.95 10.44
N ASP A 146 4.37 -5.67 11.53
CA ASP A 146 5.27 -6.61 12.20
C ASP A 146 4.70 -8.03 12.36
N SER A 147 3.61 -8.35 11.64
CA SER A 147 3.36 -9.76 11.37
C SER A 147 4.52 -10.26 10.51
N GLU A 148 5.47 -11.00 11.09
CA GLU A 148 6.44 -11.80 10.34
C GLU A 148 5.62 -12.56 9.29
N LYS A 149 5.53 -12.02 8.07
CA LYS A 149 4.86 -12.70 6.97
C LYS A 149 5.66 -13.96 6.78
N GLU A 150 5.11 -15.10 7.20
CA GLU A 150 5.73 -16.39 6.99
C GLU A 150 6.01 -16.47 5.48
N LEU A 151 7.30 -16.33 5.11
CA LEU A 151 7.70 -16.28 3.72
C LEU A 151 7.41 -17.66 3.13
N VAL A 152 6.41 -17.69 2.26
CA VAL A 152 6.06 -18.87 1.46
C VAL A 152 7.05 -18.92 0.31
N GLU A 153 7.92 -19.93 0.33
CA GLU A 153 8.97 -20.12 -0.68
C GLU A 153 8.87 -21.51 -1.30
N LEU A 154 9.41 -21.65 -2.51
CA LEU A 154 9.60 -22.94 -3.17
C LEU A 154 10.96 -23.50 -2.76
N GLU A 155 10.94 -24.57 -1.99
CA GLU A 155 12.13 -25.28 -1.54
C GLU A 155 12.14 -26.69 -2.12
N LYS A 156 13.34 -27.26 -2.28
CA LYS A 156 13.52 -28.63 -2.74
C LYS A 156 14.09 -29.48 -1.62
N ILE A 157 13.56 -30.68 -1.45
CA ILE A 157 14.14 -31.69 -0.55
C ILE A 157 14.52 -32.93 -1.34
N VAL A 158 15.58 -33.61 -0.89
CA VAL A 158 16.01 -34.89 -1.47
C VAL A 158 15.54 -36.00 -0.54
N VAL A 159 14.91 -37.03 -1.09
CA VAL A 159 14.51 -38.21 -0.32
C VAL A 159 15.75 -39.05 -0.04
N ASP A 160 16.20 -38.96 1.20
CA ASP A 160 17.44 -39.53 1.69
C ASP A 160 17.31 -40.07 3.14
N GLU A 161 18.43 -40.47 3.76
CA GLU A 161 18.44 -41.05 5.11
C GLU A 161 18.11 -40.01 6.19
N HIS A 162 18.31 -38.73 5.88
CA HIS A 162 18.04 -37.62 6.78
C HIS A 162 16.54 -37.32 6.84
N THR A 163 15.89 -37.27 5.67
CA THR A 163 14.46 -36.99 5.56
C THR A 163 13.58 -38.19 5.90
N ARG A 164 14.08 -39.43 5.74
CA ARG A 164 13.40 -40.70 6.08
C ARG A 164 12.02 -40.84 5.42
N LEU A 165 11.87 -40.30 4.21
CA LEU A 165 10.60 -40.27 3.49
C LEU A 165 10.38 -41.47 2.56
N LYS A 166 11.44 -42.24 2.29
CA LYS A 166 11.44 -43.34 1.34
C LYS A 166 10.40 -44.41 1.71
N GLY A 167 9.60 -44.82 0.73
CA GLY A 167 8.55 -45.83 0.86
C GLY A 167 7.22 -45.32 1.43
N LEU A 168 7.20 -44.08 1.93
CA LEU A 168 5.96 -43.43 2.34
C LEU A 168 5.30 -42.77 1.13
N THR A 169 3.97 -42.76 1.10
CA THR A 169 3.25 -41.88 0.19
C THR A 169 3.38 -40.41 0.61
N ILE A 170 3.15 -39.47 -0.31
CA ILE A 170 3.09 -38.03 0.02
C ILE A 170 2.13 -37.78 1.18
N ARG A 171 1.00 -38.50 1.24
CA ARG A 171 0.06 -38.40 2.36
C ARG A 171 0.63 -38.93 3.68
N GLU A 172 1.26 -40.10 3.66
CA GLU A 172 1.80 -40.73 4.88
C GLU A 172 3.05 -40.04 5.41
N SER A 173 3.83 -39.40 4.53
CA SER A 173 5.01 -38.62 4.94
C SER A 173 4.66 -37.44 5.86
N GLY A 174 3.42 -36.95 5.80
CA GLY A 174 2.95 -35.80 6.56
C GLY A 174 3.65 -34.50 6.20
N ILE A 175 4.23 -34.40 4.99
CA ILE A 175 4.96 -33.21 4.54
C ILE A 175 4.08 -31.96 4.69
N ARG A 176 2.81 -32.05 4.29
CA ARG A 176 1.87 -30.93 4.34
C ARG A 176 1.66 -30.40 5.75
N GLU A 177 1.43 -31.29 6.70
CA GLU A 177 1.15 -30.96 8.09
C GLU A 177 2.41 -30.48 8.82
N LYS A 178 3.57 -31.09 8.56
CA LYS A 178 4.85 -30.71 9.17
C LYS A 178 5.35 -29.35 8.67
N THR A 179 5.13 -29.05 7.39
CA THR A 179 5.72 -27.85 6.75
C THR A 179 4.74 -26.71 6.52
N ASN A 180 3.44 -26.89 6.78
CA ASN A 180 2.37 -26.07 6.20
C ASN A 180 2.57 -25.88 4.68
N GLY A 181 3.07 -26.92 4.01
CA GLY A 181 3.52 -26.85 2.63
C GLY A 181 2.69 -27.73 1.70
N LEU A 182 2.92 -27.57 0.40
CA LEU A 182 2.30 -28.33 -0.66
C LEU A 182 3.39 -28.90 -1.56
N VAL A 183 3.38 -30.22 -1.76
CA VAL A 183 4.22 -30.85 -2.77
C VAL A 183 3.69 -30.48 -4.15
N VAL A 184 4.48 -29.73 -4.92
CA VAL A 184 4.10 -29.24 -6.26
C VAL A 184 4.72 -30.08 -7.38
N GLY A 185 5.78 -30.84 -7.08
CA GLY A 185 6.41 -31.72 -8.05
C GLY A 185 7.41 -32.68 -7.44
N ILE A 186 7.69 -33.75 -8.18
CA ILE A 186 8.77 -34.71 -7.88
C ILE A 186 9.63 -34.81 -9.13
N GLU A 187 10.94 -34.67 -9.00
CA GLU A 187 11.90 -35.03 -10.04
C GLU A 187 12.51 -36.39 -9.69
N ARG A 188 12.26 -37.39 -10.53
CA ARG A 188 12.71 -38.77 -10.36
C ARG A 188 13.46 -39.20 -11.59
N LYS A 189 14.74 -39.59 -11.42
CA LYS A 189 15.60 -40.10 -12.52
C LYS A 189 15.64 -39.18 -13.75
N GLY A 190 15.57 -37.85 -13.53
CA GLY A 190 15.56 -36.84 -14.58
C GLY A 190 14.19 -36.52 -15.20
N GLU A 191 13.12 -37.24 -14.82
CA GLU A 191 11.75 -36.91 -15.21
C GLU A 191 11.05 -36.08 -14.15
N ARG A 192 10.25 -35.10 -14.57
CA ARG A 192 9.49 -34.21 -13.67
C ARG A 192 8.02 -34.57 -13.67
N ILE A 193 7.53 -34.98 -12.50
CA ILE A 193 6.12 -35.26 -12.22
C ILE A 193 5.54 -34.02 -11.55
N LEU A 194 4.75 -33.25 -12.28
CA LEU A 194 4.03 -32.10 -11.73
C LEU A 194 2.74 -32.55 -11.04
N ASN A 195 2.40 -31.92 -9.91
CA ASN A 195 1.20 -32.19 -9.12
C ASN A 195 0.98 -33.70 -8.88
N PRO A 196 1.95 -34.39 -8.24
CA PRO A 196 1.85 -35.82 -7.98
C PRO A 196 0.62 -36.15 -7.13
N SER A 197 0.05 -37.34 -7.34
CA SER A 197 -1.04 -37.85 -6.49
C SER A 197 -0.57 -37.98 -5.04
N SER A 198 -1.46 -37.75 -4.07
CA SER A 198 -1.15 -37.94 -2.65
C SER A 198 -0.76 -39.37 -2.28
N PHE A 199 -1.15 -40.35 -3.12
CA PHE A 199 -0.77 -41.77 -3.01
C PHE A 199 0.56 -42.12 -3.69
N THR A 200 1.25 -41.14 -4.29
CA THR A 200 2.57 -41.38 -4.91
C THR A 200 3.57 -41.74 -3.81
N GLN A 201 4.18 -42.92 -3.92
CA GLN A 201 5.26 -43.34 -3.02
C GLN A 201 6.57 -42.65 -3.39
N LEU A 202 7.26 -42.14 -2.38
CA LEU A 202 8.56 -41.50 -2.50
C LEU A 202 9.68 -42.54 -2.59
N GLU A 203 10.54 -42.39 -3.58
CA GLU A 203 11.71 -43.25 -3.82
C GLU A 203 12.99 -42.56 -3.37
N TRP A 204 14.06 -43.33 -3.18
CA TRP A 204 15.39 -42.77 -2.96
C TRP A 204 15.78 -41.85 -4.12
N ASP A 205 16.49 -40.77 -3.80
CA ASP A 205 17.00 -39.76 -4.73
C ASP A 205 15.91 -38.92 -5.44
N ASP A 206 14.64 -39.07 -5.05
CA ASP A 206 13.58 -38.16 -5.47
C ASP A 206 13.90 -36.74 -4.98
N ILE A 207 13.78 -35.76 -5.89
CA ILE A 207 13.79 -34.35 -5.52
C ILE A 207 12.34 -33.88 -5.42
N VAL A 208 11.87 -33.67 -4.20
CA VAL A 208 10.50 -33.23 -3.92
C VAL A 208 10.48 -31.71 -3.79
N TRP A 209 9.69 -31.07 -4.63
CA TRP A 209 9.49 -29.62 -4.63
C TRP A 209 8.30 -29.27 -3.74
N ILE A 210 8.53 -28.45 -2.72
CA ILE A 210 7.54 -28.07 -1.71
C ILE A 210 7.41 -26.55 -1.70
N VAL A 211 6.18 -26.05 -1.85
CA VAL A 211 5.86 -24.64 -1.59
C VAL A 211 5.30 -24.54 -0.18
N GLY A 212 5.91 -23.76 0.70
CA GLY A 212 5.45 -23.65 2.09
C GLY A 212 6.31 -22.75 2.95
N ASN A 213 6.14 -22.83 4.26
CA ASN A 213 6.93 -22.05 5.20
C ASN A 213 8.39 -22.55 5.21
N ARG A 214 9.33 -21.71 4.78
CA ARG A 214 10.75 -22.04 4.69
C ARG A 214 11.33 -22.59 6.00
N LYS A 215 11.03 -21.94 7.14
CA LYS A 215 11.52 -22.35 8.47
C LYS A 215 11.06 -23.78 8.80
N LYS A 216 9.82 -24.14 8.47
CA LYS A 216 9.27 -25.48 8.72
C LYS A 216 9.77 -26.53 7.73
N ILE A 217 9.98 -26.17 6.46
CA ILE A 217 10.55 -27.09 5.46
C ILE A 217 11.98 -27.47 5.86
N GLN A 218 12.79 -26.53 6.36
CA GLN A 218 14.15 -26.80 6.82
C GLN A 218 14.21 -27.78 8.01
N GLN A 219 13.16 -27.84 8.83
CA GLN A 219 13.06 -28.81 9.93
C GLN A 219 12.92 -30.25 9.44
N LEU A 220 12.49 -30.49 8.19
CA LEU A 220 12.45 -31.85 7.62
C LEU A 220 13.85 -32.46 7.44
N TYR A 221 14.90 -31.65 7.34
CA TYR A 221 16.29 -32.12 7.27
C TYR A 221 16.88 -32.46 8.65
N HIS A 222 16.28 -31.93 9.72
CA HIS A 222 16.74 -32.10 11.10
C HIS A 222 15.58 -32.59 11.99
N PRO A 223 15.00 -33.77 11.70
CA PRO A 223 13.88 -34.31 12.47
C PRO A 223 14.25 -34.72 13.90
#